data_AF-A0A945DTQ6-F1
#
_entry.id   AF-A0A945DTQ6-F1
#
_cell.length_a   1.000
_cell.length_b   1.000
_cell.length_c   1.000
_cell.angle_alpha   90.00
_cell.angle_beta   90.00
_cell.angle_gamma   90.00
#
_symmetry.space_group_name_H-M   'P 1'
#
loop_
_entity.id
_entity.type
_entity.pdbx_description
1 polymer ?
#
loop_
_entity_poly.entity_id
_entity_poly.type
_entity_poly.pdbx_seq_one_letter_code
_entity_poly.pdbx_strand_id
1 'polypeptide(L)'
;MNQKGKQLAIWGLVLQLGSVFGLVCTIIAMVRYFSGLADSGTAQASGLAQEISKVLGPAAAGSVFGLIGIILIFVALFRIRYRAPWFRTMLWVLSILWLMSFPLGTILGIIVIIYLARHKDEFTEQTPAGDALKAA
;
A
#
# COMPACT_ATOMS: atom_id res chain seq x y z
N MET A 1 -3.69 17.38 18.51
CA MET A 1 -3.64 16.41 17.38
C MET A 1 -3.72 17.16 16.06
N ASN A 2 -2.73 17.03 15.17
CA ASN A 2 -2.72 17.75 13.89
C ASN A 2 -3.71 17.09 12.90
N GLN A 3 -4.95 17.60 12.84
CA GLN A 3 -6.04 17.01 12.04
C GLN A 3 -5.70 16.89 10.55
N LYS A 4 -4.95 17.85 10.00
CA LYS A 4 -4.50 17.83 8.59
C LYS A 4 -3.56 16.67 8.29
N GLY A 5 -2.63 16.37 9.20
CA GLY A 5 -1.72 15.22 9.07
C GLY A 5 -2.44 13.88 9.12
N LYS A 6 -3.45 13.76 10.00
CA LYS A 6 -4.31 12.57 10.09
C LYS A 6 -5.07 12.33 8.79
N GLN A 7 -5.70 13.36 8.22
CA GLN A 7 -6.44 13.23 6.96
C GLN A 7 -5.52 12.82 5.80
N LEU A 8 -4.35 13.44 5.67
CA LEU A 8 -3.39 13.09 4.61
C LEU A 8 -2.89 11.65 4.76
N ALA A 9 -2.61 11.21 5.98
CA ALA A 9 -2.23 9.82 6.25
C ALA A 9 -3.35 8.83 5.86
N ILE A 10 -4.61 9.12 6.21
CA ILE A 10 -5.76 8.27 5.87
C ILE A 10 -5.97 8.23 4.36
N TRP A 11 -6.01 9.38 3.69
CA TRP A 11 -6.18 9.44 2.23
C TRP A 11 -5.03 8.75 1.49
N GLY A 12 -3.81 8.95 1.97
CA GLY A 12 -2.64 8.25 1.45
C GLY A 12 -2.79 6.73 1.57
N LEU A 13 -3.24 6.23 2.72
CA LEU A 13 -3.50 4.81 2.95
C LEU A 13 -4.63 4.25 2.08
N VAL A 14 -5.74 4.98 1.97
CA VAL A 14 -6.90 4.57 1.15
C VAL A 14 -6.51 4.44 -0.31
N LEU A 15 -5.78 5.42 -0.85
CA LEU A 15 -5.26 5.36 -2.20
C LEU A 15 -4.29 4.19 -2.39
N GLN A 16 -3.48 3.91 -1.37
CA GLN A 16 -2.58 2.77 -1.43
C GLN A 16 -3.32 1.44 -1.45
N LEU A 17 -4.35 1.27 -0.62
CA LEU A 17 -5.20 0.08 -0.62
C LEU A 17 -5.87 -0.12 -1.99
N GLY A 18 -6.26 0.96 -2.67
CA GLY A 18 -6.74 0.90 -4.05
C GLY A 18 -5.71 0.29 -5.01
N SER A 19 -4.45 0.67 -4.89
CA SER A 19 -3.36 0.07 -5.67
C SER A 19 -3.14 -1.42 -5.35
N VAL A 20 -3.25 -1.82 -4.08
CA VAL A 20 -3.15 -3.23 -3.67
C VAL A 20 -4.28 -4.05 -4.27
N PHE A 21 -5.50 -3.53 -4.21
CA PHE A 21 -6.67 -4.18 -4.77
C PHE A 21 -6.55 -4.37 -6.29
N GLY A 22 -6.03 -3.36 -7.01
CA GLY A 22 -5.74 -3.46 -8.44
C GLY A 22 -4.75 -4.56 -8.79
N LEU A 23 -3.71 -4.75 -7.97
CA LEU A 23 -2.76 -5.86 -8.10
C LEU A 23 -3.44 -7.22 -7.89
N VAL A 24 -4.27 -7.36 -6.85
CA VAL A 24 -5.01 -8.60 -6.59
C VAL A 24 -5.95 -8.94 -7.74
N CYS A 25 -6.70 -7.97 -8.27
CA CYS A 25 -7.54 -8.18 -9.44
C CYS A 25 -6.73 -8.62 -10.67
N THR A 26 -5.55 -8.04 -10.87
CA THR A 26 -4.64 -8.41 -11.96
C THR A 26 -4.19 -9.87 -11.84
N ILE A 27 -3.79 -10.29 -10.64
CA ILE A 27 -3.38 -11.67 -10.37
C ILE A 27 -4.55 -12.63 -10.62
N ILE A 28 -5.74 -12.33 -10.13
CA ILE A 28 -6.93 -13.19 -10.32
C ILE A 28 -7.27 -13.32 -11.81
N ALA A 29 -7.23 -12.23 -12.58
CA ALA A 29 -7.50 -12.27 -14.01
C ALA A 29 -6.48 -13.14 -14.76
N MET A 30 -5.19 -13.00 -14.44
CA MET A 30 -4.13 -13.81 -15.04
C MET A 30 -4.26 -15.29 -14.67
N VAL A 31 -4.52 -15.62 -13.40
CA VAL A 31 -4.75 -17.01 -12.97
C VAL A 31 -5.91 -17.63 -13.73
N ARG A 32 -7.05 -16.92 -13.84
CA ARG A 32 -8.21 -17.40 -14.60
C ARG A 32 -7.89 -17.65 -16.07
N TYR A 33 -7.12 -16.75 -16.68
CA TYR A 33 -6.70 -16.91 -18.07
C TYR A 33 -5.81 -18.14 -18.27
N PHE A 34 -4.78 -18.31 -17.42
CA PHE A 34 -3.88 -19.47 -17.52
C PHE A 34 -4.57 -20.80 -17.20
N SER A 35 -5.53 -20.82 -16.26
CA SER A 35 -6.37 -22.00 -16.03
C SER A 35 -7.20 -22.34 -17.27
N GLY A 36 -7.82 -21.35 -17.91
CA GLY A 36 -8.56 -21.57 -19.16
C GLY A 36 -7.69 -22.03 -20.33
N LEU A 37 -6.44 -21.59 -20.40
CA LEU A 37 -5.45 -22.11 -21.36
C LEU A 37 -5.09 -23.57 -21.10
N ALA A 38 -4.90 -23.94 -19.84
CA ALA A 38 -4.58 -25.32 -19.46
C ALA A 38 -5.70 -26.29 -19.87
N ASP A 39 -6.96 -25.87 -19.76
CA ASP A 39 -8.13 -26.67 -20.12
C ASP A 39 -8.36 -26.76 -21.64
N SER A 40 -8.02 -25.72 -22.40
CA SER A 40 -8.29 -25.62 -23.84
C SER A 40 -7.13 -26.10 -24.74
N GLY A 41 -5.94 -26.33 -24.17
CA GLY A 41 -4.76 -26.85 -24.88
C GLY A 41 -4.22 -25.98 -26.03
N THR A 42 -4.81 -24.79 -26.24
CA THR A 42 -4.50 -23.92 -27.37
C THR A 42 -4.17 -22.51 -26.88
N ALA A 43 -2.87 -22.21 -26.78
CA ALA A 43 -2.39 -20.87 -26.50
C ALA A 43 -2.44 -20.00 -27.77
N GLN A 44 -3.54 -19.27 -27.96
CA GLN A 44 -3.64 -18.27 -29.02
C GLN A 44 -3.13 -16.92 -28.52
N ALA A 45 -2.08 -16.40 -29.18
CA ALA A 45 -1.44 -15.13 -28.83
C ALA A 45 -2.42 -13.94 -28.81
N SER A 46 -3.45 -13.95 -29.65
CA SER A 46 -4.52 -12.95 -29.68
C SER A 46 -5.34 -12.92 -28.39
N GLY A 47 -5.67 -14.08 -27.83
CA GLY A 47 -6.41 -14.19 -26.56
C GLY A 47 -5.61 -13.65 -25.38
N LEU A 48 -4.30 -13.94 -25.34
CA LEU A 48 -3.40 -13.41 -24.30
C LEU A 48 -3.28 -11.89 -24.38
N ALA A 49 -3.08 -11.35 -25.59
CA ALA A 49 -2.99 -9.91 -25.80
C ALA A 49 -4.27 -9.19 -25.36
N GLN A 50 -5.44 -9.77 -25.61
CA GLN A 50 -6.72 -9.20 -25.20
C GLN A 50 -6.89 -9.19 -23.68
N GLU A 51 -6.55 -10.27 -22.98
CA GLU A 51 -6.61 -10.30 -21.51
C GLU A 51 -5.58 -9.37 -20.86
N ILE A 52 -4.36 -9.31 -21.39
CA ILE A 52 -3.37 -8.32 -20.95
C ILE A 52 -3.93 -6.91 -21.12
N SER A 53 -4.52 -6.58 -22.27
CA SER A 53 -5.07 -5.24 -22.52
C SER A 53 -6.21 -4.88 -21.56
N LYS A 54 -7.06 -5.85 -21.19
CA LYS A 54 -8.15 -5.64 -20.22
C LYS A 54 -7.64 -5.30 -18.83
N VAL A 55 -6.51 -5.90 -18.45
CA VAL A 55 -5.97 -5.77 -17.09
C VAL A 55 -4.97 -4.62 -16.98
N LEU A 56 -4.26 -4.28 -18.06
CA LEU A 56 -3.23 -3.25 -18.08
C LEU A 56 -3.79 -1.84 -17.86
N GLY A 57 -4.95 -1.51 -18.47
CA GLY A 57 -5.58 -0.21 -18.30
C GLY A 57 -5.92 0.11 -16.84
N PRO A 58 -6.70 -0.75 -16.16
CA PRO A 58 -7.00 -0.61 -14.73
C PRO A 58 -5.75 -0.63 -13.84
N ALA A 59 -4.75 -1.48 -14.15
CA ALA A 59 -3.49 -1.53 -13.42
C ALA A 59 -2.69 -0.22 -13.54
N ALA A 60 -2.64 0.38 -14.74
CA ALA A 60 -1.99 1.66 -14.98
C ALA A 60 -2.68 2.78 -14.20
N ALA A 61 -4.02 2.85 -14.26
CA ALA A 61 -4.79 3.81 -13.48
C ALA A 61 -4.56 3.65 -11.96
N GLY A 62 -4.64 2.42 -11.45
CA GLY A 62 -4.36 2.10 -10.05
C GLY A 62 -2.94 2.48 -9.61
N SER A 63 -1.95 2.35 -10.50
CA SER A 63 -0.56 2.76 -10.24
C SER A 63 -0.42 4.27 -10.04
N VAL A 64 -1.14 5.08 -10.82
CA VAL A 64 -1.14 6.54 -10.67
C VAL A 64 -1.71 6.94 -9.30
N PHE A 65 -2.84 6.35 -8.91
CA PHE A 65 -3.43 6.60 -7.60
C PHE A 65 -2.52 6.14 -6.45
N GLY A 66 -1.84 5.00 -6.62
CA GLY A 66 -0.83 4.52 -5.68
C GLY A 66 0.36 5.47 -5.51
N LEU A 67 0.84 6.10 -6.59
CA LEU A 67 1.91 7.10 -6.50
C LEU A 67 1.46 8.34 -5.71
N ILE A 68 0.23 8.80 -5.94
CA ILE A 68 -0.35 9.90 -5.16
C ILE A 68 -0.45 9.50 -3.68
N GLY A 69 -0.89 8.27 -3.39
CA GLY A 69 -0.97 7.73 -2.04
C GLY A 69 0.38 7.77 -1.30
N ILE A 70 1.44 7.30 -1.97
CA ILE A 70 2.83 7.35 -1.48
C ILE A 70 3.25 8.78 -1.13
N ILE A 71 2.98 9.74 -2.04
CA ILE A 71 3.34 11.15 -1.82
C ILE A 71 2.62 11.71 -0.58
N LEU A 72 1.32 11.45 -0.43
CA LEU A 72 0.55 11.93 0.71
C LEU A 72 1.08 11.33 2.03
N ILE A 73 1.44 10.05 2.03
CA ILE A 73 2.06 9.38 3.17
C ILE A 73 3.40 10.04 3.52
N PHE A 74 4.26 10.31 2.53
CA PHE A 74 5.54 10.98 2.78
C PHE A 74 5.38 12.42 3.28
N VAL A 75 4.41 13.17 2.75
CA VAL A 75 4.09 14.52 3.24
C VAL A 75 3.60 14.46 4.69
N ALA A 76 2.74 13.50 5.03
CA ALA A 76 2.28 13.29 6.39
C ALA A 76 3.45 12.90 7.33
N LEU A 77 4.36 12.04 6.86
CA LEU A 77 5.47 11.50 7.63
C LEU A 77 6.60 12.52 7.87
N PHE A 78 7.06 13.22 6.83
CA PHE A 78 8.23 14.11 6.89
C PHE A 78 7.87 15.58 7.10
N ARG A 79 6.84 16.08 6.41
CA ARG A 79 6.50 17.52 6.43
C ARG A 79 5.65 17.88 7.64
N ILE A 80 4.60 17.09 7.89
CA ILE A 80 3.67 17.34 9.00
C ILE A 80 4.13 16.65 10.29
N ARG A 81 5.05 15.68 10.17
CA ARG A 81 5.55 14.86 11.29
C ARG A 81 4.40 14.22 12.06
N TYR A 82 3.44 13.64 11.34
CA TYR A 82 2.34 12.91 11.98
C TYR A 82 2.86 11.59 12.55
N ARG A 83 2.82 11.44 13.87
CA ARG A 83 3.46 10.36 14.63
C ARG A 83 2.49 9.51 15.45
N ALA A 84 1.36 9.11 14.86
CA ALA A 84 0.41 8.28 15.59
C ALA A 84 0.84 6.79 15.62
N PRO A 85 0.57 6.04 16.71
CA PRO A 85 0.90 4.62 16.81
C PRO A 85 0.26 3.77 15.71
N TRP A 86 -1.03 4.02 15.42
CA TRP A 86 -1.76 3.31 14.36
C TRP A 86 -1.13 3.53 12.97
N PHE A 87 -0.64 4.75 12.71
CA PHE A 87 -0.03 5.12 11.44
C PHE A 87 1.30 4.40 11.24
N ARG A 88 2.08 4.23 12.32
CA ARG A 88 3.30 3.42 12.32
C ARG A 88 3.03 1.96 11.96
N THR A 89 2.02 1.34 12.58
CA THR A 89 1.67 -0.07 12.27
C THR A 89 1.27 -0.22 10.80
N MET A 90 0.44 0.70 10.28
CA MET A 90 0.01 0.69 8.89
C MET A 90 1.17 0.90 7.91
N LEU A 91 2.07 1.84 8.20
CA LEU A 91 3.29 2.05 7.43
C LEU A 91 4.20 0.80 7.42
N TRP A 92 4.28 0.07 8.53
CA TRP A 92 5.06 -1.16 8.63
C TRP A 92 4.49 -2.25 7.73
N VAL A 93 3.18 -2.50 7.80
CA VAL A 93 2.46 -3.45 6.93
C VAL A 93 2.64 -3.06 5.45
N LEU A 94 2.48 -1.78 5.15
CA LEU A 94 2.59 -1.28 3.79
C LEU A 94 4.01 -1.40 3.24
N SER A 95 5.03 -1.21 4.08
CA SER A 95 6.42 -1.35 3.68
C SER A 95 6.79 -2.80 3.36
N ILE A 96 6.22 -3.77 4.10
CA ILE A 96 6.35 -5.19 3.74
C ILE A 96 5.71 -5.46 2.38
N LEU A 97 4.53 -4.88 2.14
CA LEU A 97 3.87 -5.05 0.86
C LEU A 97 4.68 -4.44 -0.28
N TRP A 98 5.32 -3.30 -0.07
CA TRP A 98 6.23 -2.69 -1.04
C TRP A 98 7.49 -3.53 -1.30
N LEU A 99 7.99 -4.30 -0.31
CA LEU A 99 9.11 -5.21 -0.52
C LEU A 99 8.85 -6.24 -1.63
N MET A 100 7.60 -6.67 -1.78
CA MET A 100 7.19 -7.62 -2.84
C MET A 100 7.18 -6.99 -4.24
N SER A 101 7.22 -5.65 -4.34
CA SER A 101 7.21 -4.92 -5.60
C SER A 101 8.64 -4.53 -6.01
N PHE A 102 9.31 -5.43 -6.71
CA PHE A 102 10.69 -5.24 -7.17
C PHE A 102 10.76 -4.46 -8.50
N PRO A 103 11.74 -3.55 -8.71
CA PRO A 103 12.80 -3.14 -7.77
C PRO A 103 12.47 -1.89 -6.93
N LEU A 104 11.63 -0.99 -7.44
CA LEU A 104 11.41 0.33 -6.84
C LEU A 104 10.68 0.27 -5.49
N GLY A 105 9.66 -0.59 -5.38
CA GLY A 105 8.94 -0.80 -4.12
C GLY A 105 9.84 -1.37 -3.04
N THR A 106 10.75 -2.29 -3.39
CA THR A 106 11.72 -2.87 -2.46
C THR A 106 12.62 -1.81 -1.84
N ILE A 107 13.20 -0.90 -2.65
CA ILE A 107 14.06 0.18 -2.15
C ILE A 107 13.27 1.08 -1.19
N LEU A 108 12.07 1.51 -1.59
CA LEU A 108 11.21 2.36 -0.77
C LEU A 108 10.80 1.67 0.55
N GLY A 109 10.41 0.40 0.49
CA GLY A 109 10.03 -0.40 1.64
C GLY A 109 11.17 -0.54 2.65
N ILE A 110 12.39 -0.83 2.18
CA ILE A 110 13.58 -0.93 3.05
C ILE A 110 13.84 0.41 3.75
N ILE A 111 13.84 1.53 3.01
CA ILE A 111 14.10 2.86 3.57
C ILE A 111 13.08 3.18 4.67
N VAL A 112 11.80 2.94 4.41
CA VAL A 112 10.72 3.23 5.38
C VAL A 112 10.80 2.29 6.60
N ILE A 113 11.13 1.01 6.41
CA ILE A 113 11.33 0.06 7.52
C ILE A 113 12.50 0.50 8.41
N ILE A 114 13.65 0.84 7.82
CA ILE A 114 14.82 1.33 8.57
C ILE A 114 14.45 2.60 9.35
N TYR A 115 13.71 3.50 8.72
CA TYR A 115 13.23 4.72 9.37
C TYR A 115 12.32 4.43 10.57
N LEU A 116 11.31 3.59 10.40
CA LEU A 116 10.39 3.18 11.46
C LEU A 116 11.10 2.44 12.59
N ALA A 117 12.14 1.67 12.29
CA ALA A 117 12.93 0.94 13.26
C ALA A 117 13.87 1.85 14.07
N ARG A 118 14.38 2.94 13.48
CA ARG A 118 15.24 3.93 14.16
C ARG A 118 14.48 4.97 14.97
N HIS A 119 13.27 5.33 14.55
CA HIS A 119 12.46 6.37 15.18
C HIS A 119 11.27 5.79 15.97
N LYS A 120 11.42 4.61 16.59
CA LYS A 120 10.34 3.91 17.30
C LYS A 120 9.71 4.76 18.41
N ASP A 121 10.54 5.54 19.11
CA ASP A 121 10.13 6.32 20.29
C ASP A 121 9.23 7.50 19.89
N GLU A 122 9.44 8.08 18.70
CA GLU A 122 8.65 9.21 18.21
C GLU A 122 7.16 8.90 18.02
N PHE A 123 6.81 7.62 17.82
CA PHE A 123 5.43 7.17 17.59
C PHE A 123 4.75 6.62 18.85
N THR A 124 5.45 6.59 19.99
CA THR A 124 4.98 5.94 21.23
C THR A 124 4.44 6.96 22.24
N GLU A 125 4.68 8.26 22.03
CA GLU A 125 4.35 9.35 22.97
C GLU A 125 2.87 9.77 23.03
N GLN A 126 1.93 8.96 22.52
CA GLN A 126 0.49 9.27 22.57
C GLN A 126 -0.36 8.06 22.98
N THR A 127 0.02 7.40 24.07
CA THR A 127 -0.99 6.75 24.93
C THR A 127 -1.57 7.85 25.82
N PRO A 128 -2.77 8.40 25.56
CA PRO A 128 -3.45 9.13 26.60
C PRO A 128 -3.67 8.15 27.75
N ALA A 129 -3.26 8.53 28.95
CA ALA A 129 -3.55 7.85 30.20
C ALA A 129 -5.06 7.87 30.51
N GLY A 130 -5.89 7.34 29.59
CA GLY A 130 -7.35 7.38 29.63
C GLY A 130 -8.00 6.02 29.85
N ASP A 131 -7.26 4.91 29.69
CA ASP A 131 -7.78 3.56 29.94
C ASP A 131 -7.46 3.05 31.36
N ALA A 132 -6.63 3.76 32.13
CA ALA A 132 -6.38 3.43 33.53
C ALA A 132 -7.47 3.93 34.50
N LEU A 133 -8.40 4.78 34.04
CA LEU A 133 -9.46 5.36 34.89
C LEU A 133 -10.83 4.66 34.74
N LYS A 134 -10.94 3.65 33.88
CA LYS A 134 -12.18 2.86 33.70
C LYS A 134 -12.20 1.54 34.50
N ALA A 135 -11.18 1.31 35.32
CA ALA A 135 -11.03 0.09 36.11
C ALA A 135 -10.75 0.34 37.59
N ALA A 136 -10.98 1.56 38.08
CA ALA A 136 -10.88 1.93 39.49
C ALA A 136 -12.22 2.43 40.02
#